data_AF-A0A8B8NFY5-F1
#
_entry.id   AF-A0A8B8NFY5-F1
#
_cell.length_a   1.000
_cell.length_b   1.000
_cell.length_c   1.000
_cell.angle_alpha   90.00
_cell.angle_beta   90.00
_cell.angle_gamma   90.00
#
_symmetry.space_group_name_H-M   'P 1'
#
loop_
_entity.id
_entity.type
_entity.pdbx_description
1 polymer ?
#
loop_
_entity_poly.entity_id
_entity_poly.type
_entity_poly.pdbx_seq_one_letter_code
_entity_poly.pdbx_strand_id
1 'polypeptide(L)'
;MAGSEPKECPSNNPGLHASPDEATKGYIMQQTMFRIKDPKVSLDFYSRVLGMSLLKRFDFPDMKFSLYFMGYEDPKSAPSNAVDRTVWTFSQKATIELTQLIIAISIMKRESGCIHEASLFLLSSNFFYLKITCSNWGTENDPDFKYHNGNSEPRGFGHIGITVDDTYKACERFETLGVEFVKKPDDGKMKGIAFIKDPDGYWIEIFDLKIMGTVGTAA
;
A
#
# COMPACT_ATOMS: atom_id res chain seq x y z
N MET A 1 -32.87 -25.50 23.36
CA MET A 1 -31.98 -25.67 22.20
C MET A 1 -30.65 -25.06 22.57
N ALA A 2 -29.52 -25.71 22.31
CA ALA A 2 -28.22 -25.07 22.49
C ALA A 2 -28.04 -24.01 21.40
N GLY A 3 -27.68 -22.77 21.77
CA GLY A 3 -27.28 -21.77 20.79
C GLY A 3 -25.96 -22.20 20.15
N SER A 4 -25.87 -22.16 18.82
CA SER A 4 -24.61 -22.34 18.11
C SER A 4 -23.61 -21.27 18.53
N GLU A 5 -22.33 -21.63 18.66
CA GLU A 5 -21.26 -20.69 18.98
C GLU A 5 -21.12 -19.60 17.90
N PRO A 6 -20.62 -18.39 18.23
CA PRO A 6 -20.48 -17.28 17.28
C PRO A 6 -19.65 -17.64 16.04
N LYS A 7 -19.89 -16.99 14.89
CA LYS A 7 -19.12 -17.25 13.66
C LYS A 7 -17.61 -17.02 13.84
N GLU A 8 -17.24 -16.19 14.80
CA GLU A 8 -15.88 -15.71 15.09
C GLU A 8 -15.10 -16.60 16.07
N CYS A 9 -15.72 -17.64 16.66
CA CYS A 9 -15.02 -18.50 17.62
C CYS A 9 -13.97 -19.40 16.94
N PRO A 10 -12.90 -19.81 17.64
CA PRO A 10 -11.87 -20.71 17.09
C PRO A 10 -12.39 -22.07 16.62
N SER A 11 -13.44 -22.59 17.25
CA SER A 11 -14.13 -23.83 16.85
C SER A 11 -14.77 -23.73 15.46
N ASN A 12 -15.25 -22.53 15.07
CA ASN A 12 -15.76 -22.25 13.74
C ASN A 12 -14.66 -21.77 12.75
N ASN A 13 -13.45 -21.50 13.23
CA ASN A 13 -12.31 -20.99 12.44
C ASN A 13 -11.02 -21.80 12.71
N PRO A 14 -10.88 -23.01 12.15
CA PRO A 14 -9.72 -23.87 12.40
C PRO A 14 -8.39 -23.18 12.08
N GLY A 15 -7.48 -23.16 13.07
CA GLY A 15 -6.18 -22.45 12.99
C GLY A 15 -6.17 -21.05 13.63
N LEU A 16 -7.33 -20.51 14.04
CA LEU A 16 -7.40 -19.28 14.83
C LEU A 16 -6.95 -19.53 16.27
N HIS A 17 -5.95 -18.78 16.75
CA HIS A 17 -5.53 -18.77 18.14
C HIS A 17 -6.22 -17.62 18.90
N ALA A 18 -6.88 -17.94 20.02
CA ALA A 18 -7.70 -16.97 20.77
C ALA A 18 -6.91 -15.89 21.54
N SER A 19 -5.61 -16.10 21.75
CA SER A 19 -4.73 -15.20 22.50
C SER A 19 -3.41 -14.98 21.74
N PRO A 20 -2.96 -13.73 21.55
CA PRO A 20 -1.63 -13.44 21.03
C PRO A 20 -0.53 -13.99 21.94
N ASP A 21 0.61 -14.38 21.35
CA ASP A 21 1.81 -14.77 22.10
C ASP A 21 2.42 -13.55 22.82
N GLU A 22 2.89 -13.73 24.05
CA GLU A 22 3.51 -12.69 24.88
C GLU A 22 4.63 -11.94 24.14
N ALA A 23 5.46 -12.64 23.37
CA ALA A 23 6.56 -12.05 22.60
C ALA A 23 6.10 -11.12 21.47
N THR A 24 4.85 -11.25 21.03
CA THR A 24 4.29 -10.48 19.90
C THR A 24 3.45 -9.27 20.32
N LYS A 25 3.19 -9.07 21.62
CA LYS A 25 2.31 -7.99 22.13
C LYS A 25 2.72 -6.57 21.73
N GLY A 26 4.00 -6.35 21.43
CA GLY A 26 4.52 -5.05 20.99
C GLY A 26 4.48 -4.82 19.47
N TYR A 27 4.07 -5.81 18.67
CA TYR A 27 4.12 -5.72 17.21
C TYR A 27 2.99 -4.82 16.66
N ILE A 28 3.26 -4.13 15.56
CA ILE A 28 2.29 -3.27 14.87
C ILE A 28 2.28 -3.56 13.37
N MET A 29 1.11 -3.45 12.73
CA MET A 29 1.02 -3.39 11.27
C MET A 29 1.44 -1.97 10.82
N GLN A 30 2.72 -1.84 10.48
CA GLN A 30 3.39 -0.55 10.35
C GLN A 30 3.18 0.08 8.97
N GLN A 31 3.42 -0.68 7.89
CA GLN A 31 3.37 -0.18 6.51
C GLN A 31 2.75 -1.18 5.53
N THR A 32 2.15 -0.68 4.46
CA THR A 32 1.85 -1.43 3.24
C THR A 32 2.60 -0.78 2.07
N MET A 33 3.30 -1.57 1.26
CA MET A 33 4.17 -1.07 0.20
C MET A 33 3.52 -1.19 -1.19
N PHE A 34 3.54 -0.09 -1.95
CA PHE A 34 3.17 -0.06 -3.36
C PHE A 34 4.32 0.47 -4.21
N ARG A 35 4.53 -0.13 -5.39
CA ARG A 35 5.41 0.45 -6.40
C ARG A 35 4.61 1.45 -7.21
N ILE A 36 5.19 2.62 -7.43
CA ILE A 36 4.55 3.74 -8.12
C ILE A 36 5.31 4.16 -9.37
N LYS A 37 4.61 4.51 -10.44
CA LYS A 37 5.20 4.84 -11.74
C LYS A 37 5.83 6.24 -11.75
N ASP A 38 5.10 7.24 -11.27
CA ASP A 38 5.56 8.64 -11.14
C ASP A 38 5.16 9.19 -9.76
N PRO A 39 6.12 9.53 -8.88
CA PRO A 39 5.82 10.05 -7.55
C PRO A 39 5.06 11.37 -7.58
N LYS A 40 5.10 12.17 -8.64
CA LYS A 40 4.41 13.46 -8.68
C LYS A 40 2.90 13.27 -8.65
N VAL A 41 2.38 12.35 -9.48
CA VAL A 41 0.94 12.06 -9.53
C VAL A 41 0.49 11.27 -8.31
N SER A 42 1.29 10.31 -7.84
CA SER A 42 0.95 9.53 -6.65
C SER A 42 0.96 10.41 -5.38
N LEU A 43 1.97 11.27 -5.19
CA LEU A 43 2.01 12.19 -4.04
C LEU A 43 0.87 13.21 -4.08
N ASP A 44 0.52 13.78 -5.24
CA ASP A 44 -0.64 14.66 -5.37
C ASP A 44 -1.94 13.92 -5.02
N PHE A 45 -2.13 12.69 -5.52
CA PHE A 45 -3.29 11.88 -5.19
C PHE A 45 -3.38 11.57 -3.68
N TYR A 46 -2.35 10.95 -3.10
CA TYR A 46 -2.38 10.57 -1.68
C TYR A 46 -2.47 11.78 -0.74
N SER A 47 -1.91 12.95 -1.11
CA SER A 47 -2.01 14.16 -0.27
C SER A 47 -3.25 15.03 -0.55
N ARG A 48 -3.45 15.52 -1.77
CA ARG A 48 -4.55 16.43 -2.12
C ARG A 48 -5.90 15.70 -2.20
N VAL A 49 -5.93 14.49 -2.77
CA VAL A 49 -7.19 13.73 -2.90
C VAL A 49 -7.51 13.00 -1.61
N LEU A 50 -6.57 12.24 -1.04
CA LEU A 50 -6.84 11.43 0.16
C LEU A 50 -6.52 12.09 1.50
N GLY A 51 -5.83 13.23 1.54
CA GLY A 51 -5.56 13.97 2.78
C GLY A 51 -4.40 13.43 3.61
N MET A 52 -3.55 12.56 3.05
CA MET A 52 -2.37 12.05 3.75
C MET A 52 -1.19 13.03 3.71
N SER A 53 -0.35 12.96 4.74
CA SER A 53 0.89 13.70 4.86
C SER A 53 2.09 12.86 4.41
N LEU A 54 3.08 13.50 3.77
CA LEU A 54 4.41 12.92 3.59
C LEU A 54 5.17 13.00 4.91
N LEU A 55 5.36 11.85 5.56
CA LEU A 55 6.01 11.73 6.86
C LEU A 55 7.54 11.79 6.72
N LYS A 56 8.06 11.04 5.74
CA LYS A 56 9.49 10.91 5.44
C LYS A 56 9.70 10.49 3.99
N ARG A 57 10.78 10.99 3.40
CA ARG A 57 11.37 10.49 2.15
C ARG A 57 12.72 9.85 2.46
N PHE A 58 13.03 8.75 1.79
CA PHE A 58 14.37 8.17 1.71
C PHE A 58 14.79 8.06 0.26
N ASP A 59 16.05 8.36 -0.03
CA ASP A 59 16.64 8.24 -1.35
C ASP A 59 17.85 7.31 -1.23
N PHE A 60 17.94 6.32 -2.13
CA PHE A 60 19.03 5.35 -2.15
C PHE A 60 19.72 5.41 -3.52
N PRO A 61 20.64 6.37 -3.77
CA PRO A 61 21.22 6.62 -5.09
C PRO A 61 21.91 5.40 -5.70
N ASP A 62 22.64 4.62 -4.89
CA ASP A 62 23.34 3.41 -5.35
C ASP A 62 22.38 2.30 -5.79
N MET A 63 21.24 2.19 -5.10
CA MET A 63 20.18 1.20 -5.38
C MET A 63 19.10 1.73 -6.35
N LYS A 64 19.18 3.01 -6.73
CA LYS A 64 18.31 3.69 -7.71
C LYS A 64 16.82 3.68 -7.38
N PHE A 65 16.47 3.83 -6.11
CA PHE A 65 15.07 3.99 -5.70
C PHE A 65 14.88 5.05 -4.62
N SER A 66 13.65 5.56 -4.54
CA SER A 66 13.18 6.47 -3.50
C SER A 66 11.95 5.87 -2.82
N LEU A 67 11.86 6.06 -1.51
CA LEU A 67 10.70 5.68 -0.69
C LEU A 67 10.01 6.93 -0.18
N TYR A 68 8.69 6.97 -0.28
CA TYR A 68 7.85 8.05 0.23
C TYR A 68 6.84 7.46 1.23
N PHE A 69 7.02 7.76 2.51
CA PHE A 69 6.14 7.27 3.58
C PHE A 69 4.98 8.25 3.77
N MET A 70 3.77 7.81 3.39
CA MET A 70 2.53 8.56 3.53
C MET A 70 1.71 8.04 4.73
N GLY A 71 0.98 8.93 5.41
CA GLY A 71 0.06 8.55 6.48
C GLY A 71 -0.78 9.73 6.98
N TYR A 72 -1.72 9.48 7.90
CA TYR A 72 -2.65 10.50 8.41
C TYR A 72 -2.13 11.32 9.60
N GLU A 73 -0.85 11.19 9.95
CA GLU A 73 -0.20 11.94 11.03
C GLU A 73 0.14 13.40 10.63
N ASP A 74 0.20 14.32 11.60
CA ASP A 74 0.67 15.69 11.38
C ASP A 74 2.21 15.76 11.36
N PRO A 75 2.87 16.15 10.25
CA PRO A 75 4.32 16.29 10.16
C PRO A 75 4.94 17.34 11.10
N LYS A 76 4.12 18.20 11.73
CA LYS A 76 4.55 19.14 12.79
C LYS A 76 4.78 18.45 14.13
N SER A 77 4.14 17.31 14.38
CA SER A 77 4.36 16.50 15.58
C SER A 77 5.66 15.70 15.51
N ALA A 78 6.15 15.46 14.30
CA ALA A 78 7.35 14.68 14.06
C ALA A 78 8.63 15.42 14.52
N PRO A 79 9.59 14.73 15.14
CA PRO A 79 10.86 15.33 15.56
C PRO A 79 11.60 16.08 14.44
N SER A 80 12.37 17.10 14.84
CA SER A 80 13.24 17.87 13.94
C SER A 80 14.55 17.15 13.63
N ASN A 81 15.06 16.34 14.57
CA ASN A 81 16.23 15.49 14.37
C ASN A 81 15.93 14.40 13.33
N ALA A 82 16.84 14.19 12.38
CA ALA A 82 16.67 13.26 11.26
C ALA A 82 16.58 11.78 11.69
N VAL A 83 17.27 11.39 12.77
CA VAL A 83 17.23 10.03 13.34
C VAL A 83 15.92 9.84 14.10
N ASP A 84 15.58 10.76 15.00
CA ASP A 84 14.35 10.68 15.81
C ASP A 84 13.09 10.73 14.92
N ARG A 85 13.10 11.54 13.85
CA ARG A 85 12.03 11.53 12.83
C ARG A 85 11.93 10.18 12.11
N THR A 86 13.04 9.49 11.90
CA THR A 86 13.05 8.16 11.27
C THR A 86 12.43 7.12 12.21
N VAL A 87 12.84 7.10 13.48
CA VAL A 87 12.23 6.26 14.53
C VAL A 87 10.73 6.55 14.66
N TRP A 88 10.36 7.84 14.72
CA TRP A 88 8.97 8.28 14.76
C TRP A 88 8.17 7.76 13.56
N THR A 89 8.70 7.89 12.34
CA THR A 89 8.01 7.43 11.11
C THR A 89 7.73 5.92 11.15
N PHE A 90 8.74 5.11 11.51
CA PHE A 90 8.59 3.66 11.60
C PHE A 90 7.84 3.18 12.86
N SER A 91 7.50 4.06 13.80
CA SER A 91 6.56 3.76 14.88
C SER A 91 5.09 4.04 14.54
N GLN A 92 4.82 4.73 13.43
CA GLN A 92 3.44 5.01 13.00
C GLN A 92 2.79 3.75 12.43
N LYS A 93 1.50 3.57 12.74
CA LYS A 93 0.68 2.44 12.24
C LYS A 93 0.10 2.79 10.88
N ALA A 94 -0.20 1.76 10.07
CA ALA A 94 -0.95 1.88 8.82
C ALA A 94 -0.41 2.97 7.84
N THR A 95 0.91 3.11 7.75
CA THR A 95 1.55 3.94 6.73
C THR A 95 1.51 3.28 5.35
N ILE A 96 1.64 4.09 4.30
CA ILE A 96 1.85 3.61 2.94
C ILE A 96 3.28 3.93 2.53
N GLU A 97 4.06 2.90 2.18
CA GLU A 97 5.39 3.04 1.58
C GLU A 97 5.21 3.06 0.05
N LEU A 98 5.37 4.24 -0.57
CA LEU A 98 5.39 4.35 -2.02
C LEU A 98 6.84 4.23 -2.52
N THR A 99 7.13 3.17 -3.27
CA THR A 99 8.46 2.89 -3.83
C THR A 99 8.54 3.32 -5.29
N GLN A 100 9.36 4.33 -5.59
CA GLN A 100 9.71 4.73 -6.96
C GLN A 100 11.06 4.12 -7.37
N LEU A 101 11.14 3.52 -8.56
CA LEU A 101 12.39 3.06 -9.18
C LEU A 101 12.85 4.06 -10.26
N ILE A 102 14.04 4.63 -10.15
CA ILE A 102 14.61 5.71 -10.99
C ILE A 102 15.54 5.13 -12.07
N ILE A 103 15.46 5.43 -13.39
CA ILE A 103 16.41 4.89 -14.42
C ILE A 103 17.66 5.75 -14.56
N ALA A 104 18.80 5.08 -14.78
CA ALA A 104 19.86 5.61 -15.63
C ALA A 104 19.99 4.69 -16.85
N ILE A 105 19.78 5.24 -18.05
CA ILE A 105 19.94 4.53 -19.31
C ILE A 105 21.45 4.37 -19.58
N SER A 106 22.11 3.48 -18.83
CA SER A 106 23.36 2.92 -19.31
C SER A 106 23.02 2.06 -20.53
N ILE A 107 23.35 2.57 -21.71
CA ILE A 107 23.29 1.86 -22.98
C ILE A 107 24.33 0.72 -22.92
N MET A 108 23.97 -0.36 -22.23
CA MET A 108 24.57 -1.67 -22.41
C MET A 108 24.19 -2.11 -23.82
N LYS A 109 25.05 -1.81 -24.79
CA LYS A 109 25.00 -2.45 -26.11
C LYS A 109 24.83 -3.95 -25.91
N ARG A 110 23.91 -4.55 -26.67
CA ARG A 110 23.86 -6.00 -26.80
C ARG A 110 25.19 -6.49 -27.38
N GLU A 111 26.06 -7.02 -26.55
CA GLU A 111 27.09 -7.93 -26.98
C GLU A 111 26.85 -9.29 -26.30
N SER A 112 26.53 -10.27 -27.14
CA SER A 112 26.69 -11.73 -26.96
C SER A 112 26.41 -12.32 -25.57
N GLY A 113 25.35 -13.12 -25.49
CA GLY A 113 24.90 -13.72 -24.25
C GLY A 113 25.88 -14.71 -23.63
N CYS A 114 25.90 -14.75 -22.30
CA CYS A 114 26.26 -15.93 -21.54
C CYS A 114 25.29 -16.06 -20.36
N ILE A 115 24.67 -17.23 -20.24
CA ILE A 115 23.89 -17.64 -19.06
C ILE A 115 24.85 -18.49 -18.21
N HIS A 116 24.65 -18.51 -16.88
CA HIS A 116 25.50 -19.16 -15.86
C HIS A 116 26.77 -18.39 -15.46
N GLU A 117 26.75 -17.78 -14.27
CA GLU A 117 27.27 -18.44 -13.07
C GLU A 117 26.71 -17.78 -11.79
N ALA A 118 26.33 -18.60 -10.81
CA ALA A 118 25.87 -18.16 -9.50
C ALA A 118 27.03 -18.27 -8.49
N SER A 119 27.95 -17.30 -8.54
CA SER A 119 29.15 -17.32 -7.71
C SER A 119 28.91 -16.64 -6.37
N LEU A 120 28.78 -17.50 -5.35
CA LEU A 120 28.57 -17.21 -3.94
C LEU A 120 29.74 -16.39 -3.35
N PHE A 121 29.47 -15.16 -2.84
CA PHE A 121 30.43 -14.46 -1.98
C PHE A 121 29.74 -13.58 -0.92
N LEU A 122 29.76 -14.07 0.33
CA LEU A 122 29.66 -13.39 1.65
C LEU A 122 28.60 -12.28 1.82
N LEU A 123 27.50 -12.46 2.56
CA LEU A 123 27.38 -12.72 4.02
C LEU A 123 28.13 -11.73 4.93
N SER A 124 27.56 -10.52 5.14
CA SER A 124 27.83 -9.68 6.33
C SER A 124 26.76 -8.62 6.66
N SER A 125 25.48 -8.86 6.37
CA SER A 125 24.36 -8.07 6.91
C SER A 125 23.03 -8.82 6.85
N ASN A 126 22.27 -8.82 7.95
CA ASN A 126 21.00 -9.55 8.09
C ASN A 126 19.84 -8.84 7.37
N PHE A 127 19.84 -8.86 6.03
CA PHE A 127 18.67 -8.50 5.22
C PHE A 127 18.36 -9.59 4.21
N PHE A 128 17.13 -10.09 4.25
CA PHE A 128 16.63 -11.19 3.43
C PHE A 128 16.28 -10.66 2.03
N TYR A 129 17.28 -10.48 1.16
CA TYR A 129 17.08 -9.97 -0.19
C TYR A 129 16.43 -11.02 -1.11
N LEU A 130 15.10 -11.01 -1.17
CA LEU A 130 14.37 -11.60 -2.29
C LEU A 130 14.63 -10.77 -3.55
N LYS A 131 15.58 -11.22 -4.37
CA LYS A 131 16.05 -10.54 -5.60
C LYS A 131 15.01 -10.61 -6.72
N ILE A 132 13.93 -9.83 -6.58
CA ILE A 132 12.93 -9.62 -7.64
C ILE A 132 13.26 -8.33 -8.40
N THR A 133 13.24 -8.44 -9.74
CA THR A 133 13.40 -7.38 -10.75
C THR A 133 14.69 -6.55 -10.66
N CYS A 134 15.73 -7.02 -11.34
CA CYS A 134 16.75 -6.13 -11.90
C CYS A 134 16.14 -5.34 -13.07
N SER A 135 16.55 -4.08 -13.23
CA SER A 135 16.30 -3.24 -14.41
C SER A 135 14.83 -2.89 -14.71
N ASN A 136 14.08 -2.42 -13.72
CA ASN A 136 12.91 -1.58 -14.00
C ASN A 136 12.97 -0.30 -13.18
N TRP A 137 12.89 0.80 -13.88
CA TRP A 137 13.40 2.07 -13.40
C TRP A 137 13.06 3.14 -14.47
N GLY A 138 12.78 4.41 -14.12
CA GLY A 138 12.40 5.51 -15.06
C GLY A 138 11.07 5.29 -15.78
N THR A 139 10.22 4.51 -15.12
CA THR A 139 8.90 4.09 -15.55
C THR A 139 7.99 5.27 -15.90
N GLU A 140 8.20 6.43 -15.28
CA GLU A 140 7.46 7.66 -15.57
C GLU A 140 7.59 8.13 -17.03
N ASN A 141 8.70 7.79 -17.71
CA ASN A 141 8.95 8.19 -19.10
C ASN A 141 8.56 7.10 -20.12
N ASP A 142 8.21 5.90 -19.68
CA ASP A 142 7.73 4.81 -20.52
C ASP A 142 6.18 4.87 -20.56
N PRO A 143 5.55 5.19 -21.71
CA PRO A 143 4.09 5.29 -21.79
C PRO A 143 3.39 3.94 -21.60
N ASP A 144 4.03 2.83 -21.99
CA ASP A 144 3.44 1.49 -22.00
C ASP A 144 3.62 0.77 -20.65
N PHE A 145 4.64 1.14 -19.87
CA PHE A 145 4.87 0.55 -18.55
C PHE A 145 3.72 0.82 -17.58
N LYS A 146 3.22 -0.22 -16.90
CA LYS A 146 2.23 -0.14 -15.82
C LYS A 146 2.53 -1.20 -14.77
N TYR A 147 2.33 -0.88 -13.50
CA TYR A 147 2.32 -1.90 -12.44
C TYR A 147 1.03 -2.73 -12.50
N HIS A 148 1.09 -3.95 -11.98
CA HIS A 148 -0.07 -4.83 -11.86
C HIS A 148 -0.73 -4.63 -10.50
N ASN A 149 -2.04 -4.40 -10.50
CA ASN A 149 -2.81 -4.06 -9.30
C ASN A 149 -3.35 -5.27 -8.52
N GLY A 150 -3.05 -6.49 -8.94
CA GLY A 150 -3.47 -7.75 -8.32
C GLY A 150 -4.94 -8.16 -8.52
N ASN A 151 -5.78 -7.32 -9.13
CA ASN A 151 -7.21 -7.57 -9.33
C ASN A 151 -7.57 -8.21 -10.69
N SER A 152 -6.57 -8.42 -11.55
CA SER A 152 -6.67 -9.20 -12.79
C SER A 152 -5.69 -10.37 -12.73
N GLU A 153 -5.72 -11.32 -13.67
CA GLU A 153 -4.76 -12.42 -13.65
C GLU A 153 -3.31 -11.93 -13.88
N PRO A 154 -2.29 -12.46 -13.16
CA PRO A 154 -2.41 -13.35 -12.01
C PRO A 154 -2.90 -12.59 -10.76
N ARG A 155 -3.96 -13.09 -10.11
CA ARG A 155 -4.53 -12.40 -8.94
C ARG A 155 -3.62 -12.48 -7.72
N GLY A 156 -3.69 -11.45 -6.87
CA GLY A 156 -2.88 -11.37 -5.65
C GLY A 156 -3.43 -10.33 -4.66
N PHE A 157 -2.75 -9.19 -4.57
CA PHE A 157 -3.21 -8.05 -3.76
C PHE A 157 -4.58 -7.55 -4.24
N GLY A 158 -5.47 -7.19 -3.31
CA GLY A 158 -6.79 -6.64 -3.61
C GLY A 158 -6.81 -5.11 -3.55
N HIS A 159 -6.88 -4.56 -2.34
CA HIS A 159 -7.04 -3.13 -2.10
C HIS A 159 -6.57 -2.75 -0.70
N ILE A 160 -6.40 -1.45 -0.47
CA ILE A 160 -6.43 -0.87 0.89
C ILE A 160 -7.84 -0.35 1.19
N GLY A 161 -8.19 -0.25 2.46
CA GLY A 161 -9.43 0.38 2.91
C GLY A 161 -9.15 1.69 3.65
N ILE A 162 -9.95 2.72 3.37
CA ILE A 162 -9.92 4.01 4.07
C ILE A 162 -11.31 4.28 4.65
N THR A 163 -11.37 4.29 5.98
CA THR A 163 -12.57 4.71 6.72
C THR A 163 -12.77 6.21 6.60
N VAL A 164 -13.99 6.65 6.30
CA VAL A 164 -14.40 8.07 6.24
C VAL A 164 -15.62 8.33 7.15
N ASP A 165 -15.93 9.60 7.41
CA ASP A 165 -17.10 9.99 8.24
C ASP A 165 -18.46 9.79 7.53
N ASP A 166 -18.44 9.91 6.21
CA ASP A 166 -19.60 9.89 5.30
C ASP A 166 -19.12 9.45 3.89
N THR A 167 -19.48 8.23 3.51
CA THR A 167 -19.03 7.63 2.24
C THR A 167 -19.52 8.41 1.01
N TYR A 168 -20.75 8.94 1.05
CA TYR A 168 -21.37 9.62 -0.09
C TYR A 168 -20.72 10.99 -0.34
N LYS A 169 -20.53 11.80 0.71
CA LYS A 169 -19.83 13.10 0.60
C LYS A 169 -18.37 12.95 0.15
N ALA A 170 -17.69 11.90 0.61
CA ALA A 170 -16.35 11.58 0.12
C ALA A 170 -16.36 11.29 -1.38
N CYS A 171 -17.33 10.48 -1.86
CA CYS A 171 -17.49 10.17 -3.28
C CYS A 171 -17.85 11.39 -4.14
N GLU A 172 -18.78 12.25 -3.71
CA GLU A 172 -19.11 13.51 -4.41
C GLU A 172 -17.87 14.39 -4.60
N ARG A 173 -17.01 14.49 -3.57
CA ARG A 173 -15.73 15.19 -3.67
C ARG A 173 -14.77 14.50 -4.64
N PHE A 174 -14.66 13.17 -4.61
CA PHE A 174 -13.81 12.43 -5.54
C PHE A 174 -14.27 12.57 -7.00
N GLU A 175 -15.58 12.56 -7.27
CA GLU A 175 -16.14 12.84 -8.60
C GLU A 175 -15.81 14.26 -9.06
N THR A 176 -15.96 15.26 -8.18
CA THR A 176 -15.60 16.67 -8.46
C THR A 176 -14.10 16.84 -8.76
N LEU A 177 -13.24 15.98 -8.19
CA LEU A 177 -11.80 15.97 -8.43
C LEU A 177 -11.37 15.08 -9.62
N GLY A 178 -12.31 14.45 -10.34
CA GLY A 178 -12.03 13.62 -11.51
C GLY A 178 -11.39 12.26 -11.20
N VAL A 179 -11.60 11.72 -10.01
CA VAL A 179 -11.07 10.42 -9.58
C VAL A 179 -11.79 9.28 -10.31
N GLU A 180 -11.04 8.26 -10.75
CA GLU A 180 -11.63 7.08 -11.39
C GLU A 180 -12.24 6.11 -10.36
N PHE A 181 -13.49 5.70 -10.59
CA PHE A 181 -14.20 4.72 -9.77
C PHE A 181 -14.16 3.33 -10.40
N VAL A 182 -13.91 2.31 -9.58
CA VAL A 182 -14.21 0.90 -9.89
C VAL A 182 -15.67 0.58 -9.58
N LYS A 183 -16.21 1.17 -8.50
CA LYS A 183 -17.58 0.98 -8.00
C LYS A 183 -18.03 2.23 -7.25
N LYS A 184 -19.17 2.82 -7.61
CA LYS A 184 -19.81 3.91 -6.84
C LYS A 184 -20.50 3.37 -5.58
N PRO A 185 -20.78 4.21 -4.55
CA PRO A 185 -21.43 3.75 -3.31
C PRO A 185 -22.78 3.07 -3.57
N ASP A 186 -23.53 3.52 -4.58
CA ASP A 186 -24.83 2.94 -4.98
C ASP A 186 -24.75 1.78 -5.98
N ASP A 187 -23.57 1.39 -6.47
CA ASP A 187 -23.46 0.30 -7.44
C ASP A 187 -23.59 -1.08 -6.76
N GLY A 188 -24.13 -2.06 -7.49
CA GLY A 188 -24.20 -3.46 -7.03
C GLY A 188 -25.13 -3.69 -5.83
N LYS A 189 -24.90 -4.79 -5.10
CA LYS A 189 -25.75 -5.25 -3.98
C LYS A 189 -25.42 -4.56 -2.66
N MET A 190 -24.15 -4.35 -2.36
CA MET A 190 -23.70 -3.65 -1.14
C MET A 190 -23.69 -2.15 -1.40
N LYS A 191 -24.62 -1.44 -0.75
CA LYS A 191 -24.75 0.02 -0.80
C LYS A 191 -23.86 0.68 0.24
N GLY A 192 -23.38 1.89 -0.05
CA GLY A 192 -22.59 2.67 0.90
C GLY A 192 -21.14 2.22 1.06
N ILE A 193 -20.60 1.46 0.10
CA ILE A 193 -19.17 1.13 -0.03
C ILE A 193 -18.77 1.48 -1.46
N ALA A 194 -17.70 2.24 -1.64
CA ALA A 194 -17.17 2.60 -2.94
C ALA A 194 -15.75 2.05 -3.14
N PHE A 195 -15.33 1.92 -4.39
CA PHE A 195 -13.95 1.62 -4.75
C PHE A 195 -13.46 2.63 -5.78
N ILE A 196 -12.36 3.31 -5.48
CA ILE A 196 -11.65 4.23 -6.38
C ILE A 196 -10.31 3.63 -6.82
N LYS A 197 -9.68 4.24 -7.83
CA LYS A 197 -8.30 3.92 -8.23
C LYS A 197 -7.34 5.04 -7.86
N ASP A 198 -6.12 4.66 -7.51
CA ASP A 198 -4.97 5.56 -7.50
C ASP A 198 -4.38 5.72 -8.94
N PRO A 199 -3.36 6.58 -9.16
CA PRO A 199 -2.76 6.80 -10.47
C PRO A 199 -2.11 5.57 -11.12
N ASP A 200 -1.65 4.60 -10.31
CA ASP A 200 -1.07 3.33 -10.77
C ASP A 200 -2.13 2.23 -10.97
N GLY A 201 -3.40 2.50 -10.63
CA GLY A 201 -4.54 1.62 -10.81
C GLY A 201 -4.81 0.65 -9.65
N TYR A 202 -4.15 0.84 -8.50
CA TYR A 202 -4.46 0.14 -7.25
C TYR A 202 -5.84 0.54 -6.74
N TRP A 203 -6.58 -0.43 -6.22
CA TRP A 203 -7.93 -0.21 -5.72
C TRP A 203 -7.89 0.27 -4.27
N ILE A 204 -8.76 1.22 -3.95
CA ILE A 204 -8.91 1.79 -2.62
C ILE A 204 -10.40 1.73 -2.27
N GLU A 205 -10.73 0.96 -1.25
CA GLU A 205 -12.08 0.86 -0.69
C GLU A 205 -12.37 2.08 0.20
N ILE A 206 -13.55 2.68 0.05
CA ILE A 206 -14.03 3.82 0.83
C ILE A 206 -15.34 3.39 1.50
N PHE A 207 -15.38 3.46 2.83
CA PHE A 207 -16.54 3.10 3.64
C PHE A 207 -16.60 3.93 4.93
N ASP A 208 -17.77 3.98 5.56
CA ASP A 208 -17.94 4.56 6.90
C ASP A 208 -18.44 3.52 7.93
N LEU A 209 -18.10 3.76 9.19
CA LEU A 209 -18.37 2.80 10.28
C LEU A 209 -19.88 2.59 10.55
N LYS A 210 -20.74 3.56 10.19
CA LYS A 210 -22.19 3.48 10.42
C LYS A 210 -22.82 2.50 9.44
N ILE A 211 -22.43 2.59 8.16
CA ILE A 211 -22.85 1.66 7.12
C ILE A 211 -22.27 0.27 7.40
N MET A 212 -20.99 0.16 7.76
CA MET A 212 -20.38 -1.15 8.05
C MET A 212 -21.04 -1.88 9.24
N GLY A 213 -21.46 -1.17 10.29
CA GLY A 213 -22.25 -1.77 11.39
C GLY A 213 -23.62 -2.30 10.95
N THR A 214 -24.20 -1.72 9.88
CA THR A 214 -25.49 -2.15 9.31
C THR A 214 -25.31 -3.28 8.30
N VAL A 215 -24.22 -3.30 7.52
CA VAL A 215 -23.89 -4.37 6.57
C VAL A 215 -23.43 -5.63 7.29
N GLY A 216 -22.59 -5.50 8.33
CA GLY A 216 -22.05 -6.63 9.09
C GLY A 216 -23.10 -7.41 9.90
N THR A 217 -24.28 -6.82 10.16
CA THR A 217 -25.41 -7.51 10.82
C THR A 217 -26.35 -8.21 9.84
N ALA A 218 -26.14 -8.05 8.52
CA ALA A 218 -26.96 -8.64 7.46
C ALA A 218 -26.30 -9.84 6.74
N ALA A 219 -25.16 -10.34 7.22
CA ALA A 219 -24.30 -11.35 6.59
C ALA A 219 -24.12 -12.61 7.45
#